data_AF-A0A6L8Q7D0-F1
#
_entry.id   AF-A0A6L8Q7D0-F1
#
_cell.length_a   1.000
_cell.length_b   1.000
_cell.length_c   1.000
_cell.angle_alpha   90.00
_cell.angle_beta   90.00
_cell.angle_gamma   90.00
#
_symmetry.space_group_name_H-M   'P 1'
#
loop_
_entity.id
_entity.type
_entity.pdbx_description
1 polymer ?
#
loop_
_entity_poly.entity_id
_entity_poly.type
_entity_poly.pdbx_seq_one_letter_code
_entity_poly.pdbx_strand_id
1 'polypeptide(L)'
;DVTFVQNVTDVDDKIIRRAAEEARTAAEVAEEYTRLFIEAMHAADVQDPDIRPKATEEIGTLIALIERLIERGHAYVSEGDVYFVVRSYPGYGQLSGR
;
A
#
# COMPACT_ATOMS: atom_id res chain seq x y z
N ASP A 1 25.01 7.58 6.34
CA ASP A 1 24.27 7.31 5.11
C ASP A 1 22.92 6.74 5.50
N VAL A 2 21.83 7.20 4.89
CA VAL A 2 20.45 6.82 5.23
C VAL A 2 19.74 6.50 3.92
N THR A 3 18.99 5.41 3.89
CA THR A 3 18.06 5.11 2.79
C THR A 3 16.63 5.35 3.28
N PHE A 4 16.01 6.43 2.81
CA PHE A 4 14.64 6.79 3.09
C PHE A 4 13.72 6.23 2.00
N VAL A 5 12.75 5.41 2.42
CA VAL A 5 11.72 4.83 1.55
C VAL A 5 10.34 5.30 2.00
N GLN A 6 9.54 5.80 1.06
CA GLN A 6 8.16 6.22 1.30
C GLN A 6 7.29 5.78 0.13
N ASN A 7 6.28 4.94 0.39
CA ASN A 7 5.41 4.44 -0.67
C ASN A 7 4.33 5.45 -1.08
N VAL A 8 3.77 5.24 -2.27
CA VAL A 8 2.50 5.82 -2.71
C VAL A 8 1.46 4.71 -2.79
N THR A 9 0.35 4.88 -2.08
CA THR A 9 -0.83 4.02 -2.25
C THR A 9 -1.70 4.60 -3.35
N ASP A 10 -1.51 4.10 -4.58
CA ASP A 10 -2.18 4.57 -5.80
C ASP A 10 -3.38 3.68 -6.22
N VAL A 11 -3.73 2.71 -5.39
CA VAL A 11 -4.95 1.90 -5.49
C VAL A 11 -5.53 1.67 -4.09
N ASP A 12 -6.76 2.14 -3.88
CA ASP A 12 -7.52 2.01 -2.62
C ASP A 12 -9.00 2.28 -2.89
N ASP A 13 -9.90 1.77 -2.04
CA ASP A 13 -11.34 2.01 -2.16
C ASP A 13 -11.70 3.51 -2.21
N LYS A 14 -10.97 4.35 -1.48
CA LYS A 14 -11.18 5.82 -1.50
C LYS A 14 -10.86 6.41 -2.87
N ILE A 15 -9.81 5.93 -3.52
CA ILE A 15 -9.39 6.39 -4.85
C ILE A 15 -10.42 5.93 -5.88
N ILE A 16 -10.87 4.67 -5.81
CA ILE A 16 -11.88 4.12 -6.72
C ILE A 16 -13.21 4.90 -6.59
N ARG A 17 -13.68 5.14 -5.36
CA ARG A 17 -14.90 5.94 -5.14
C ARG A 17 -14.74 7.35 -5.69
N ARG A 18 -13.61 8.01 -5.43
CA ARG A 18 -13.40 9.37 -5.90
C ARG A 18 -13.34 9.46 -7.43
N ALA A 19 -12.67 8.51 -8.06
CA ALA A 19 -12.61 8.40 -9.51
C ALA A 19 -14.01 8.27 -10.13
N ALA A 20 -14.89 7.47 -9.51
CA ALA A 20 -16.28 7.36 -9.94
C ALA A 20 -17.07 8.67 -9.76
N GLU A 21 -16.89 9.37 -8.65
CA GLU A 21 -17.52 10.69 -8.38
C GLU A 21 -17.10 11.76 -9.40
N GLU A 22 -15.83 11.76 -9.80
CA GLU A 22 -15.25 12.75 -10.73
C GLU A 22 -15.34 12.33 -12.21
N ALA A 23 -15.91 11.17 -12.51
CA ALA A 23 -15.94 10.58 -13.85
C ALA A 23 -14.54 10.46 -14.50
N ARG A 24 -13.55 10.04 -13.70
CA ARG A 24 -12.15 9.84 -14.06
C ARG A 24 -11.72 8.41 -13.78
N THR A 25 -10.55 8.03 -14.26
CA THR A 25 -9.91 6.77 -13.86
C THR A 25 -9.25 6.89 -12.49
N ALA A 26 -9.15 5.77 -11.76
CA ALA A 26 -8.41 5.72 -10.49
C ALA A 26 -6.93 6.14 -10.66
N ALA A 27 -6.32 5.77 -11.80
CA ALA A 27 -4.95 6.16 -12.12
C ALA A 27 -4.79 7.68 -12.28
N GLU A 28 -5.72 8.36 -12.96
CA GLU A 28 -5.67 9.82 -13.11
C GLU A 28 -5.83 10.54 -11.77
N VAL A 29 -6.74 10.06 -10.91
CA VAL A 29 -6.93 10.60 -9.56
C VAL A 29 -5.67 10.39 -8.72
N ALA A 30 -5.13 9.16 -8.71
CA ALA A 30 -3.92 8.85 -7.95
C ALA A 30 -2.71 9.66 -8.41
N GLU A 31 -2.50 9.80 -9.73
CA GLU A 31 -1.38 10.55 -10.30
C GLU A 31 -1.46 12.04 -9.96
N GLU A 32 -2.65 12.65 -10.09
CA GLU A 32 -2.84 14.06 -9.72
C GLU A 32 -2.53 14.30 -8.24
N TYR A 33 -3.13 13.52 -7.35
CA TYR A 33 -2.94 13.72 -5.91
C TYR A 33 -1.53 13.36 -5.45
N THR A 34 -0.86 12.42 -6.12
CA THR A 34 0.57 12.14 -5.89
C THR A 34 1.42 13.34 -6.25
N ARG A 35 1.20 13.94 -7.42
CA ARG A 35 1.92 15.16 -7.85
C ARG A 35 1.67 16.32 -6.87
N LEU A 36 0.42 16.57 -6.50
CA LEU A 36 0.06 17.64 -5.54
C LEU A 36 0.70 17.42 -4.16
N PHE A 37 0.77 16.16 -3.70
CA PHE A 37 1.47 15.82 -2.45
C PHE A 37 2.97 16.14 -2.53
N ILE A 38 3.64 15.75 -3.61
CA ILE A 38 5.08 16.00 -3.81
C ILE A 38 5.35 17.52 -3.85
N GLU A 39 4.55 18.27 -4.61
CA GLU A 39 4.64 19.73 -4.67
C GLU A 39 4.47 20.38 -3.29
N ALA A 40 3.53 19.89 -2.49
CA ALA A 40 3.32 20.37 -1.12
C ALA A 40 4.50 20.03 -0.19
N MET A 41 5.10 18.85 -0.34
CA MET A 41 6.30 18.46 0.42
C MET A 41 7.49 19.36 0.06
N HIS A 42 7.73 19.58 -1.23
CA HIS A 42 8.80 20.48 -1.69
C HIS A 42 8.57 21.92 -1.23
N ALA A 43 7.32 22.41 -1.25
CA ALA A 43 6.98 23.74 -0.72
C ALA A 43 7.24 23.88 0.79
N ALA A 44 7.26 22.76 1.52
CA ALA A 44 7.60 22.68 2.93
C ALA A 44 9.09 22.35 3.18
N ASP A 45 9.94 22.40 2.15
CA ASP A 45 11.38 22.05 2.18
C ASP A 45 11.67 20.59 2.60
N VAL A 46 10.68 19.71 2.43
CA VAL A 46 10.83 18.27 2.66
C VAL A 46 11.50 17.64 1.44
N GLN A 47 12.61 16.93 1.69
CA GLN A 47 13.37 16.23 0.66
C GLN A 47 12.63 14.98 0.15
N ASP A 48 12.88 14.61 -1.10
CA ASP A 48 12.37 13.36 -1.66
C ASP A 48 13.00 12.13 -0.98
N PRO A 49 12.27 11.00 -0.90
CA PRO A 49 12.84 9.73 -0.51
C PRO A 49 13.78 9.21 -1.59
N ASP A 50 14.73 8.37 -1.20
CA ASP A 50 15.59 7.65 -2.14
C ASP A 50 14.78 6.69 -3.02
N ILE A 51 13.68 6.14 -2.47
CA ILE A 51 12.81 5.19 -3.17
C ILE A 51 11.34 5.49 -2.86
N ARG A 52 10.52 5.60 -3.92
CA ARG A 52 9.07 5.84 -3.84
C ARG A 52 8.28 4.78 -4.61
N PRO A 53 8.06 3.59 -4.05
CA PRO A 53 7.33 2.53 -4.74
C PRO A 53 5.83 2.83 -4.82
N LYS A 54 5.21 2.54 -5.96
CA LYS A 54 3.75 2.58 -6.14
C LYS A 54 3.16 1.20 -5.85
N ALA A 55 2.00 1.14 -5.19
CA ALA A 55 1.34 -0.11 -4.89
C ALA A 55 0.96 -0.90 -6.16
N THR A 56 0.54 -0.20 -7.23
CA THR A 56 0.22 -0.83 -8.52
C THR A 56 1.43 -1.45 -9.22
N GLU A 57 2.64 -0.95 -8.97
CA GLU A 57 3.89 -1.46 -9.54
C GLU A 57 4.44 -2.67 -8.74
N GLU A 58 4.01 -2.83 -7.48
CA GLU A 58 4.47 -3.89 -6.57
C GLU A 58 3.52 -5.09 -6.47
N ILE A 59 2.49 -5.18 -7.32
CA ILE A 59 1.48 -6.25 -7.28
C ILE A 59 2.12 -7.65 -7.35
N GLY A 60 3.15 -7.83 -8.20
CA GLY A 60 3.87 -9.11 -8.28
C GLY A 60 4.55 -9.49 -6.96
N THR A 61 5.18 -8.52 -6.30
CA THR A 61 5.82 -8.70 -4.98
C THR A 61 4.80 -9.05 -3.90
N LEU A 62 3.63 -8.39 -3.92
CA LEU A 62 2.52 -8.64 -3.00
C LEU A 62 1.97 -10.06 -3.15
N ILE A 63 1.73 -10.52 -4.39
CA ILE A 63 1.27 -11.89 -4.67
C ILE A 63 2.29 -12.91 -4.15
N ALA A 64 3.57 -12.76 -4.46
CA ALA A 64 4.62 -13.67 -4.00
C ALA A 64 4.78 -13.70 -2.48
N LEU A 65 4.48 -12.59 -1.78
CA LEU A 65 4.43 -12.58 -0.31
C LEU A 65 3.22 -13.37 0.19
N ILE A 66 2.04 -13.15 -0.37
CA ILE A 66 0.79 -13.81 0.02
C ILE A 66 0.90 -15.33 -0.19
N GLU A 67 1.44 -15.78 -1.32
CA GLU A 67 1.68 -17.20 -1.61
C GLU A 67 2.56 -17.84 -0.53
N ARG A 68 3.68 -17.20 -0.17
CA ARG A 68 4.56 -17.68 0.91
C ARG A 68 3.86 -17.73 2.27
N LEU A 69 2.94 -16.81 2.54
CA LEU A 69 2.16 -16.82 3.78
C LEU A 69 1.17 -17.99 3.80
N ILE A 70 0.54 -18.30 2.67
CA ILE A 70 -0.34 -19.47 2.54
C ILE A 70 0.47 -20.76 2.73
N GLU A 71 1.59 -20.91 2.02
CA GLU A 71 2.47 -22.09 2.12
C GLU A 71 2.94 -22.36 3.55
N ARG A 72 3.16 -21.31 4.34
CA ARG A 72 3.62 -21.39 5.73
C ARG A 72 2.49 -21.50 6.76
N GLY A 73 1.23 -21.57 6.32
CA GLY A 73 0.07 -21.67 7.22
C GLY A 73 -0.26 -20.37 7.97
N HIS A 74 0.22 -19.23 7.48
CA HIS A 74 -0.05 -17.90 8.03
C HIS A 74 -1.18 -17.15 7.32
N ALA A 75 -1.65 -17.66 6.18
CA ALA A 75 -2.80 -17.13 5.45
C ALA A 75 -3.69 -18.26 4.91
N TYR A 76 -4.94 -17.94 4.61
CA TYR A 76 -5.92 -18.88 4.04
C TYR A 76 -6.85 -18.17 3.05
N VAL A 77 -7.36 -18.94 2.09
CA VAL A 77 -8.34 -18.48 1.11
C VAL A 77 -9.75 -18.69 1.66
N SER A 78 -10.63 -17.70 1.48
CA SER A 78 -12.05 -17.80 1.82
C SER A 78 -12.86 -16.93 0.87
N GLU A 79 -13.87 -17.53 0.21
CA GLU A 79 -14.82 -16.81 -0.65
C GLU A 79 -14.19 -15.93 -1.76
N GLY A 80 -12.99 -16.31 -2.24
CA GLY A 80 -12.26 -15.57 -3.27
C GLY A 80 -11.25 -14.56 -2.73
N ASP A 81 -11.27 -14.28 -1.42
CA ASP A 81 -10.31 -13.42 -0.74
C ASP A 81 -9.21 -14.25 -0.03
N VAL A 82 -8.12 -13.57 0.32
CA VAL A 82 -7.05 -14.15 1.14
C VAL A 82 -6.93 -13.39 2.46
N TYR A 83 -6.98 -14.13 3.57
CA TYR A 83 -6.92 -13.58 4.94
C TYR A 83 -5.67 -14.05 5.67
N PHE A 84 -5.09 -13.18 6.50
CA PHE A 84 -3.99 -13.53 7.40
C PHE A 84 -4.51 -14.13 8.72
N VAL A 85 -3.93 -15.25 9.16
CA VAL A 85 -4.26 -15.90 10.44
C VAL A 85 -3.52 -15.20 11.58
N VAL A 86 -4.12 -14.18 12.19
CA VAL A 86 -3.47 -13.39 13.26
C VAL A 86 -2.90 -14.26 14.40
N ARG A 87 -3.60 -15.35 14.77
CA ARG A 87 -3.17 -16.28 15.83
C ARG A 87 -1.93 -17.11 15.46
N SER A 88 -1.61 -17.21 14.17
CA SER A 88 -0.40 -17.90 13.70
C SER A 88 0.88 -17.09 13.94
N TYR A 89 0.75 -15.80 14.27
CA TYR A 89 1.85 -14.93 14.64
C TYR A 89 1.79 -14.57 16.13
N PRO A 90 2.63 -15.19 16.99
CA PRO A 90 2.58 -14.98 18.43
C PRO A 90 2.81 -13.52 18.87
N GLY A 91 3.47 -12.71 18.03
CA GLY A 91 3.72 -11.30 18.32
C GLY A 91 2.63 -10.33 17.87
N TYR A 92 1.49 -10.83 17.41
CA TYR A 92 0.38 -9.98 16.99
C TYR A 92 -0.12 -9.14 18.18
N GLY A 93 -0.26 -7.83 17.99
CA GLY A 93 -0.73 -6.89 19.02
C GLY A 93 0.38 -6.15 19.78
N GLN A 94 1.64 -6.60 19.72
CA GLN A 94 2.77 -5.98 20.44
C GLN A 94 2.94 -4.48 20.16
N LEU A 95 2.72 -4.04 18.92
CA LEU A 95 2.86 -2.63 18.53
C LEU A 95 1.77 -1.73 19.14
N SER A 96 0.54 -2.25 19.28
CA SER A 96 -0.60 -1.50 19.82
C SER A 96 -0.87 -1.79 21.31
N GLY A 97 -0.04 -2.62 21.95
CA GLY A 97 -0.18 -3.03 23.35
C GLY A 97 -1.35 -3.98 23.59
N ARG A 98 -1.73 -4.77 22.58
CA ARG A 98 -2.83 -5.75 22.63
C ARG A 98 -2.33 -7.18 22.65
#